data_AF-A0A5Z2TCY5-F1
#
_entry.id   AF-A0A5Z2TCY5-F1
#
_cell.length_a   1.000
_cell.length_b   1.000
_cell.length_c   1.000
_cell.angle_alpha   90.00
_cell.angle_beta   90.00
_cell.angle_gamma   90.00
#
_symmetry.space_group_name_H-M   'P 1'
#
loop_
_entity.id
_entity.type
_entity.pdbx_description
1 polymer ?
#
loop_
_entity_poly.entity_id
_entity_poly.type
_entity_poly.pdbx_seq_one_letter_code
_entity_poly.pdbx_strand_id
1 'polypeptide(L)'
;MCIGVPVQVISPGQWFAKCRDRHGELIDVDIRLVAPPLAGAWLLTFGGAARREMDETEAVEVLAALDSLEQAMLTQSDPLTGFADLLSRTPELPEHLKK
;
A
#
# COMPACT_ATOMS: atom_id res chain seq x y z
N MET A 1 8.98 -9.97 -4.92
CA MET A 1 9.08 -9.38 -3.57
C MET A 1 7.81 -9.75 -2.80
N CYS A 2 7.90 -10.38 -1.63
CA CYS A 2 6.73 -10.81 -0.84
C CYS A 2 6.27 -9.71 0.11
N ILE A 3 5.77 -8.60 -0.43
CA ILE A 3 5.26 -7.46 0.33
C ILE A 3 3.79 -7.20 -0.01
N GLY A 4 3.04 -6.61 0.92
CA GLY A 4 1.70 -6.14 0.64
C GLY A 4 1.73 -4.90 -0.26
N VAL A 5 0.87 -4.85 -1.28
CA VAL A 5 0.82 -3.73 -2.23
C VAL A 5 -0.59 -3.15 -2.27
N PRO A 6 -0.74 -1.82 -2.14
CA PRO A 6 -2.03 -1.14 -2.32
C PRO A 6 -2.54 -1.28 -3.75
N VAL A 7 -3.86 -1.44 -3.89
CA VAL A 7 -4.57 -1.41 -5.18
C VAL A 7 -5.85 -0.61 -5.02
N GLN A 8 -6.33 0.00 -6.11
CA GLN A 8 -7.59 0.74 -6.11
C GLN A 8 -8.70 -0.08 -6.78
N VAL A 9 -9.84 -0.23 -6.13
CA VAL A 9 -11.00 -0.94 -6.69
C VAL A 9 -11.60 -0.12 -7.83
N ILE A 10 -11.66 -0.71 -9.02
CA ILE A 10 -12.29 -0.10 -10.22
C ILE A 10 -13.70 -0.62 -10.40
N SER A 11 -13.90 -1.92 -10.23
CA SER A 11 -15.22 -2.55 -10.27
C SER A 11 -15.35 -3.58 -9.15
N PRO A 12 -16.28 -3.38 -8.19
CA PRO A 12 -16.51 -4.33 -7.11
C PRO A 12 -17.17 -5.61 -7.65
N GLY A 13 -17.06 -6.70 -6.90
CA GLY A 13 -17.71 -7.97 -7.22
C GLY A 13 -18.10 -8.74 -5.97
N GLN A 14 -18.55 -9.98 -6.15
CA GLN A 14 -19.00 -10.82 -5.03
C GLN A 14 -17.83 -11.52 -4.31
N TRP A 15 -16.87 -12.06 -5.06
CA TRP A 15 -15.72 -12.79 -4.54
C TRP A 15 -14.39 -12.20 -4.98
N PHE A 16 -14.37 -11.62 -6.16
CA PHE A 16 -13.24 -10.91 -6.73
C PHE A 16 -13.67 -9.50 -7.10
N ALA A 17 -12.77 -8.54 -6.91
CA ALA A 17 -12.90 -7.19 -7.45
C ALA A 17 -11.86 -6.97 -8.56
N LYS A 18 -12.22 -6.19 -9.57
CA LYS A 18 -11.26 -5.65 -10.54
C LYS A 18 -10.60 -4.44 -9.93
N CYS A 19 -9.29 -4.49 -9.76
CA CYS A 19 -8.50 -3.44 -9.15
C CYS A 19 -7.41 -2.95 -10.10
N ARG A 20 -7.04 -1.68 -9.97
CA ARG A 20 -5.85 -1.11 -10.60
C ARG A 20 -4.68 -1.26 -9.64
N ASP A 21 -3.60 -1.88 -10.10
CA ASP A 21 -2.35 -1.97 -9.34
C ASP A 21 -1.50 -0.68 -9.47
N ARG A 22 -0.36 -0.65 -8.80
CA ARG A 22 0.55 0.52 -8.83
C ARG A 22 1.17 0.82 -10.19
N HIS A 23 1.19 -0.16 -11.10
CA HIS A 23 1.70 0.00 -12.46
C HIS A 23 0.58 0.38 -13.45
N GLY A 24 -0.67 0.49 -12.98
CA GLY A 24 -1.83 0.84 -13.80
C GLY A 24 -2.56 -0.36 -14.39
N GLU A 25 -2.10 -1.58 -14.13
CA GLU A 25 -2.67 -2.80 -14.67
C GLU A 25 -3.96 -3.19 -13.94
N LEU A 26 -4.91 -3.77 -14.69
CA LEU A 26 -6.15 -4.30 -14.11
C LEU A 26 -5.97 -5.75 -13.69
N ILE A 27 -6.08 -6.01 -12.39
CA ILE A 27 -5.93 -7.33 -11.79
C ILE A 27 -7.22 -7.77 -11.07
N ASP A 28 -7.42 -9.07 -10.95
CA ASP A 28 -8.45 -9.65 -10.08
C ASP A 28 -7.88 -9.83 -8.66
N VAL A 29 -8.62 -9.34 -7.66
CA VAL A 29 -8.25 -9.45 -6.25
C VAL A 29 -9.33 -10.21 -5.51
N ASP A 30 -8.94 -11.28 -4.79
CA ASP A 30 -9.84 -12.01 -3.91
C ASP A 30 -10.21 -11.14 -2.70
N ILE A 31 -11.50 -10.84 -2.55
CA ILE A 31 -12.02 -9.94 -1.51
C ILE A 31 -12.77 -10.69 -0.40
N ARG A 32 -12.70 -12.03 -0.37
CA ARG A 32 -13.45 -12.85 0.61
C ARG A 32 -13.03 -12.67 2.06
N LEU A 33 -11.87 -12.08 2.29
CA LEU A 33 -11.30 -11.85 3.63
C LEU A 33 -11.58 -10.44 4.17
N VAL A 34 -12.27 -9.59 3.42
CA VAL A 34 -12.60 -8.22 3.79
C VAL A 34 -14.10 -7.95 3.63
N ALA A 35 -14.58 -6.82 4.16
CA ALA A 35 -15.92 -6.36 3.84
C ALA A 35 -16.02 -6.06 2.32
N PRO A 36 -17.20 -6.23 1.69
CA PRO A 36 -17.37 -5.92 0.27
C PRO A 36 -16.98 -4.46 -0.05
N PRO A 37 -15.93 -4.22 -0.84
CA PRO A 37 -15.44 -2.88 -1.09
C PRO A 37 -16.30 -2.16 -2.12
N LEU A 38 -16.29 -0.83 -2.06
CA LEU A 38 -16.91 0.03 -3.07
C LEU A 38 -15.91 0.38 -4.18
N ALA A 39 -16.42 0.84 -5.33
CA ALA A 39 -15.58 1.45 -6.35
C ALA A 39 -14.84 2.68 -5.78
N GLY A 40 -13.54 2.78 -6.05
CA GLY A 40 -12.65 3.81 -5.51
C GLY A 40 -11.98 3.44 -4.18
N ALA A 41 -12.43 2.39 -3.48
CA ALA A 41 -11.81 1.95 -2.24
C ALA A 41 -10.38 1.46 -2.48
N TRP A 42 -9.52 1.64 -1.47
CA TRP A 42 -8.14 1.18 -1.49
C TRP A 42 -7.99 -0.09 -0.65
N LEU A 43 -7.31 -1.10 -1.19
CA LEU A 43 -7.10 -2.38 -0.52
C LEU A 43 -5.61 -2.69 -0.42
N LEU A 44 -5.19 -3.16 0.76
CA LEU A 44 -3.89 -3.80 0.90
C LEU A 44 -3.99 -5.25 0.40
N THR A 45 -3.20 -5.61 -0.60
CA THR A 45 -3.22 -6.97 -1.17
C THR A 45 -1.94 -7.74 -0.88
N PHE A 46 -2.06 -9.03 -0.62
CA PHE A 46 -0.92 -9.94 -0.48
C PHE A 46 -1.27 -11.34 -0.97
N GLY A 47 -0.53 -11.82 -1.97
CA GLY A 47 -0.77 -13.12 -2.61
C GLY A 47 -2.08 -13.14 -3.40
N GLY A 48 -2.45 -12.03 -4.04
CA GLY A 48 -3.69 -11.91 -4.84
C GLY A 48 -4.98 -11.75 -4.03
N ALA A 49 -4.89 -11.65 -2.71
CA ALA A 49 -6.04 -11.46 -1.83
C ALA A 49 -5.95 -10.16 -1.03
N ALA A 50 -7.08 -9.48 -0.86
CA ALA A 50 -7.23 -8.34 0.02
C ALA A 50 -7.08 -8.75 1.49
N ARG A 51 -6.37 -7.94 2.27
CA ARG A 51 -6.14 -8.16 3.70
C ARG A 51 -6.88 -7.18 4.58
N ARG A 52 -7.03 -5.95 4.11
CA ARG A 52 -7.81 -4.89 4.73
C ARG A 52 -8.07 -3.78 3.72
N GLU A 53 -9.07 -2.98 4.01
CA GLU A 53 -9.24 -1.67 3.40
C GLU A 53 -8.20 -0.70 3.98
N MET A 54 -7.81 0.30 3.18
CA MET A 54 -6.88 1.36 3.51
C MET A 54 -7.57 2.70 3.23
N ASP A 55 -7.20 3.73 3.96
CA ASP A 55 -7.51 5.09 3.52
C ASP A 55 -6.64 5.47 2.31
N GLU A 56 -7.14 6.42 1.51
CA GLU A 56 -6.44 6.87 0.29
C GLU A 56 -5.07 7.49 0.60
N THR A 57 -4.96 8.23 1.70
CA THR A 57 -3.69 8.86 2.10
C THR A 57 -2.64 7.81 2.42
N GLU A 58 -2.96 6.82 3.24
CA GLU A 58 -2.09 5.69 3.56
C GLU A 58 -1.71 4.91 2.29
N ALA A 59 -2.66 4.64 1.40
CA ALA A 59 -2.35 3.96 0.14
C ALA A 59 -1.33 4.73 -0.71
N VAL A 60 -1.50 6.05 -0.86
CA VAL A 60 -0.57 6.91 -1.61
C VAL A 60 0.81 6.95 -0.95
N GLU A 61 0.90 7.06 0.37
CA GLU A 61 2.17 7.04 1.11
C GLU A 61 2.91 5.70 0.92
N VAL A 62 2.21 4.57 1.05
CA VAL A 62 2.79 3.24 0.85
C VAL A 62 3.27 3.07 -0.60
N LEU A 63 2.51 3.56 -1.58
CA LEU A 63 2.92 3.53 -2.99
C LEU A 63 4.21 4.34 -3.22
N ALA A 64 4.29 5.56 -2.69
CA ALA A 64 5.48 6.41 -2.79
C ALA A 64 6.72 5.76 -2.15
N ALA A 65 6.54 5.10 -1.01
CA ALA A 65 7.59 4.35 -0.32
C ALA A 65 8.09 3.15 -1.16
N LEU A 66 7.16 2.37 -1.75
CA LEU A 66 7.52 1.24 -2.61
C LEU A 66 8.25 1.67 -3.88
N ASP A 67 7.82 2.77 -4.49
CA ASP A 67 8.47 3.31 -5.69
C ASP A 67 9.87 3.85 -5.37
N SER A 68 10.05 4.50 -4.22
CA SER A 68 11.36 4.99 -3.78
C SER A 68 12.32 3.85 -3.42
N LEU A 69 11.81 2.77 -2.83
CA LEU A 69 12.60 1.56 -2.58
C LEU A 69 13.06 0.92 -3.90
N GLU A 70 12.16 0.81 -4.88
CA GLU A 70 12.49 0.27 -6.21
C GLU A 70 13.53 1.14 -6.93
N GLN A 71 13.39 2.46 -6.89
CA GLN A 71 14.39 3.38 -7.43
C GLN A 71 15.75 3.21 -6.75
N ALA A 72 15.79 3.19 -5.41
CA ALA A 72 17.04 3.02 -4.67
C ALA A 72 17.77 1.71 -5.04
N MET A 73 17.02 0.62 -5.27
CA MET A 73 17.58 -0.66 -5.72
C MET A 73 18.15 -0.59 -7.15
N LEU A 74 17.58 0.22 -8.03
CA LEU A 74 17.97 0.30 -9.44
C LEU A 74 19.06 1.36 -9.71
N THR A 75 19.01 2.50 -9.02
CA THR A 75 19.80 3.70 -9.35
C THR A 75 20.72 4.19 -8.23
N GLN A 76 20.74 3.51 -7.07
CA GLN A 76 21.43 3.97 -5.85
C GLN A 76 20.95 5.35 -5.35
N SER A 77 19.71 5.74 -5.68
CA SER A 77 19.07 6.94 -5.14
C SER A 77 18.76 6.81 -3.65
N ASP A 78 18.59 7.94 -2.97
CA ASP A 78 18.17 7.96 -1.55
C ASP A 78 16.71 7.49 -1.41
N PRO A 79 16.46 6.34 -0.74
CA PRO A 79 15.10 5.82 -0.56
C PRO A 79 14.23 6.71 0.32
N LEU A 80 14.82 7.58 1.15
CA LEU A 80 14.07 8.43 2.09
C LEU A 80 13.16 9.45 1.39
N THR A 81 13.37 9.69 0.09
CA THR A 81 12.51 10.54 -0.75
C THR A 81 11.03 10.10 -0.72
N GLY A 82 10.75 8.81 -0.53
CA GLY A 82 9.38 8.26 -0.46
C GLY A 82 8.77 8.20 0.93
N PHE A 83 9.50 8.59 1.97
CA PHE A 83 9.09 8.48 3.38
C PHE A 83 8.95 9.87 4.02
N ALA A 84 8.14 10.74 3.40
CA ALA A 84 7.94 12.11 3.86
C ALA A 84 7.39 12.19 5.29
N ASP A 85 6.58 11.21 5.70
CA ASP A 85 6.03 11.06 7.05
C ASP A 85 7.13 10.79 8.10
N LEU A 86 8.20 10.07 7.72
CA LEU A 86 9.34 9.79 8.60
C LEU A 86 10.30 10.97 8.68
N LEU A 87 10.44 11.73 7.61
CA LEU A 87 11.30 12.93 7.56
C LEU A 87 10.69 14.13 8.29
N SER A 88 9.36 14.20 8.38
CA SER A 88 8.62 15.31 8.98
C SER A 88 8.45 15.19 10.50
N ARG A 89 8.92 14.11 11.12
CA ARG A 89 8.85 13.90 12.58
C ARG A 89 10.14 13.34 13.15
N THR A 90 10.47 13.75 14.37
CA THR A 90 11.54 13.08 15.12
C THR A 90 11.01 11.77 15.71
N PRO A 91 11.70 10.63 15.52
CA PRO A 91 11.30 9.38 16.16
C PRO A 91 11.38 9.54 17.69
N GLU A 92 10.27 9.26 18.38
CA GLU A 92 10.28 9.18 19.84
C GLU A 92 10.44 7.73 20.30
N LEU A 93 11.23 7.55 21.35
CA LEU A 93 11.30 6.27 22.05
C LEU A 93 9.96 5.98 22.75
N PRO A 94 9.47 4.73 22.75
CA PRO A 94 8.40 4.29 23.63
C PRO A 94 8.69 4.60 25.11
N GLU A 95 7.65 4.83 25.93
CA GLU A 95 7.79 5.16 27.35
C GLU A 95 8.70 4.20 28.13
N HIS A 96 8.60 2.89 27.88
CA HIS A 96 9.46 1.88 28.52
C HIS A 96 10.94 1.92 28.08
N LEU A 97 11.29 2.75 27.09
CA LEU A 97 12.65 2.99 26.59
C LEU A 97 13.13 4.42 26.89
N LYS A 98 12.30 5.31 27.47
CA LYS A 98 12.72 6.62 27.98
C LYS A 98 13.30 6.42 29.39
N LYS A 99 14.57 6.82 29.62
CA LYS A 99 15.24 6.74 30.94
C LYS A 99 14.96 7.98 31.78
#